data_AF-Q3SFC5-F1
#
_entry.id   AF-Q3SFC5-F1
#
_cell.length_a   1.000
_cell.length_b   1.000
_cell.length_c   1.000
_cell.angle_alpha   90.00
_cell.angle_beta   90.00
_cell.angle_gamma   90.00
#
_symmetry.space_group_name_H-M   'P 1'
#
loop_
_entity.id
_entity.type
_entity.pdbx_description
1 polymer ?
#
loop_
_entity_poly.entity_id
_entity_poly.type
_entity_poly.pdbx_seq_one_letter_code
_entity_poly.pdbx_strand_id
1 'polypeptide(L)'
;MMDLDVRVISQRPAGGRCALYADYAEVLATHLAARTEVVFSTRRDAHGAGFPSLLMNGQAVQPADGVILMPADLCARLTALGVDDAILDRLADALDAPLERMLAGA
;
A
#
# COMPACT_ATOMS: atom_id res chain seq x y z
N MET A 1 5.87 18.84 -7.28
CA MET A 1 5.78 18.05 -6.03
C MET A 1 4.36 17.53 -5.97
N MET A 2 4.18 16.22 -5.90
CA MET A 2 2.86 15.58 -5.95
C MET A 2 2.34 15.43 -4.52
N ASP A 3 1.13 15.92 -4.23
CA ASP A 3 0.46 15.64 -2.94
C ASP A 3 -0.16 14.23 -3.03
N LEU A 4 0.59 13.20 -2.64
CA LEU A 4 0.10 11.84 -2.50
C LEU A 4 -0.35 11.60 -1.05
N ASP A 5 -1.64 11.29 -0.87
CA ASP A 5 -2.21 10.85 0.40
C ASP A 5 -2.38 9.32 0.38
N VAL A 6 -1.85 8.66 1.40
CA VAL A 6 -1.93 7.21 1.57
C VAL A 6 -2.62 6.91 2.89
N ARG A 7 -3.76 6.21 2.82
CA ARG A 7 -4.48 5.74 4.01
C ARG A 7 -4.50 4.23 4.06
N VAL A 8 -4.13 3.67 5.21
CA VAL A 8 -4.25 2.23 5.48
C VAL A 8 -5.41 2.01 6.44
N ILE A 9 -6.37 1.16 6.05
CA ILE A 9 -7.43 0.68 6.95
C ILE A 9 -6.98 -0.67 7.50
N SER A 10 -6.74 -0.72 8.82
CA SER A 10 -6.08 -1.83 9.51
C SER A 10 -6.91 -2.34 10.69
N GLN A 11 -6.71 -3.61 11.07
CA GLN A 11 -7.18 -4.15 12.34
C GLN A 11 -6.13 -3.94 13.45
N ARG A 12 -6.52 -4.11 14.72
CA ARG A 12 -5.59 -4.06 15.87
C ARG A 12 -5.59 -5.41 16.64
N PRO A 13 -4.43 -6.05 16.86
CA PRO A 13 -3.10 -5.71 16.32
C PRO A 13 -3.04 -5.92 14.80
N ALA A 14 -2.16 -5.16 14.14
CA ALA A 14 -1.91 -5.32 12.71
C ALA A 14 -1.14 -6.63 12.48
N GLY A 15 -1.71 -7.53 11.68
CA GLY A 15 -1.08 -8.79 11.29
C GLY A 15 -1.34 -9.13 9.82
N GLY A 16 -0.51 -9.98 9.23
CA GLY A 16 -0.59 -10.35 7.82
C GLY A 16 -0.66 -9.13 6.89
N ARG A 17 -1.63 -9.12 5.98
CA ARG A 17 -1.85 -8.01 5.02
C ARG A 17 -1.99 -6.62 5.67
N CYS A 18 -2.50 -6.53 6.89
CA CYS A 18 -2.59 -5.23 7.59
C CYS A 18 -1.22 -4.67 7.98
N ALA A 19 -0.27 -5.54 8.36
CA ALA A 19 1.11 -5.13 8.62
C ALA A 19 1.81 -4.79 7.30
N LEU A 20 1.66 -5.63 6.27
CA LEU A 20 2.21 -5.38 4.94
C LEU A 20 1.80 -4.01 4.38
N TYR A 21 0.51 -3.66 4.45
CA TYR A 21 0.03 -2.40 3.87
C TYR A 21 0.50 -1.19 4.68
N ALA A 22 0.74 -1.34 5.98
CA ALA A 22 1.37 -0.30 6.78
C ALA A 22 2.83 -0.10 6.35
N ASP A 23 3.60 -1.19 6.17
CA ASP A 23 4.98 -1.12 5.68
C ASP A 23 5.06 -0.49 4.27
N TYR A 24 4.11 -0.81 3.37
CA TYR A 24 4.02 -0.15 2.07
C TYR A 24 3.78 1.35 2.19
N ALA A 25 2.92 1.79 3.11
CA ALA A 25 2.72 3.21 3.35
C ALA A 25 4.01 3.91 3.80
N GLU A 26 4.82 3.26 4.65
CA GLU A 26 6.13 3.79 5.07
C GLU A 26 7.13 3.90 3.90
N VAL A 27 7.16 2.91 3.00
CA VAL A 27 7.99 2.97 1.79
C VAL A 27 7.53 4.13 0.89
N LEU A 28 6.22 4.30 0.69
CA LEU A 28 5.67 5.41 -0.10
C LEU A 28 5.97 6.78 0.52
N ALA A 29 5.88 6.92 1.85
CA ALA A 29 6.30 8.13 2.56
C ALA A 29 7.77 8.44 2.32
N THR A 30 8.63 7.42 2.38
CA THR A 30 10.08 7.58 2.23
C THR A 30 10.47 7.98 0.80
N HIS A 31 9.90 7.33 -0.21
CA HIS A 31 10.31 7.50 -1.60
C HIS A 31 9.59 8.64 -2.33
N LEU A 32 8.34 8.94 -1.94
CA LEU A 32 7.49 9.91 -2.63
C LEU A 32 7.11 11.11 -1.76
N ALA A 33 7.59 11.18 -0.51
CA ALA A 33 7.13 12.15 0.49
C ALA A 33 5.59 12.12 0.68
N ALA A 34 4.99 10.94 0.53
CA ALA A 34 3.56 10.75 0.71
C ALA A 34 3.13 11.08 2.15
N ARG A 35 1.96 11.70 2.31
CA ARG A 35 1.29 11.82 3.61
C ARG A 35 0.64 10.49 3.93
N THR A 36 0.93 9.92 5.09
CA THR A 36 0.41 8.61 5.49
C THR A 36 -0.46 8.68 6.72
N GLU A 37 -1.57 7.96 6.71
CA GLU A 37 -2.46 7.78 7.86
C GLU A 37 -2.82 6.30 8.03
N VAL A 38 -2.84 5.81 9.27
CA VAL A 38 -3.38 4.48 9.60
C VAL A 38 -4.68 4.65 10.39
N VAL A 39 -5.78 4.14 9.84
CA VAL A 39 -7.11 4.14 10.45
C VAL A 39 -7.45 2.74 10.91
N PHE A 40 -7.80 2.58 12.19
CA PHE A 40 -8.21 1.29 12.73
C PHE A 40 -9.71 1.06 12.56
N SER A 41 -10.08 -0.12 12.05
CA SER A 41 -11.47 -0.50 11.81
C SER A 41 -11.75 -1.92 12.30
N THR A 42 -12.98 -2.17 12.72
CA THR A 42 -13.50 -3.51 13.02
C THR A 42 -14.28 -4.11 11.85
N ARG A 43 -14.52 -3.34 10.78
CA ARG A 43 -15.22 -3.80 9.57
C ARG A 43 -14.25 -4.55 8.65
N ARG A 44 -14.55 -5.82 8.39
CA ARG A 44 -13.89 -6.64 7.36
C ARG A 44 -14.46 -6.31 6.00
N ASP A 45 -13.62 -5.76 5.12
CA ASP A 45 -13.99 -5.37 3.77
C ASP A 45 -12.69 -5.10 3.01
N ALA A 46 -11.99 -6.19 2.67
CA ALA A 46 -10.64 -6.16 2.13
C ALA A 46 -10.62 -5.41 0.80
N HIS A 47 -9.67 -4.49 0.65
CA HIS A 47 -9.51 -3.62 -0.53
C HIS A 47 -10.74 -2.73 -0.81
N GLY A 48 -11.62 -2.55 0.19
CA GLY A 48 -12.84 -1.75 0.12
C GLY A 48 -12.85 -0.64 1.18
N ALA A 49 -13.95 -0.53 1.93
CA ALA A 49 -14.12 0.48 2.99
C ALA A 49 -13.70 -0.01 4.39
N GLY A 50 -13.15 -1.22 4.50
CA GLY A 50 -12.73 -1.84 5.75
C GLY A 50 -11.33 -2.42 5.66
N PHE A 51 -10.93 -3.26 6.61
CA PHE A 51 -9.59 -3.84 6.62
C PHE A 51 -9.54 -5.19 5.89
N PRO A 52 -8.37 -5.59 5.35
CA PRO A 52 -7.19 -4.76 5.07
C PRO A 52 -7.40 -3.94 3.79
N SER A 53 -7.11 -2.63 3.82
CA SER A 53 -7.15 -1.78 2.60
C SER A 53 -6.04 -0.74 2.60
N LEU A 54 -5.52 -0.41 1.42
CA LEU A 54 -4.65 0.74 1.18
C LEU A 54 -5.31 1.64 0.14
N LEU A 55 -5.46 2.91 0.48
CA LEU A 55 -6.07 3.92 -0.36
C LEU A 55 -5.00 4.93 -0.78
N MET A 56 -5.01 5.32 -2.05
CA MET A 56 -4.20 6.41 -2.59
C MET A 56 -5.12 7.52 -3.08
N ASN A 57 -4.98 8.72 -2.51
CA ASN A 57 -5.84 9.89 -2.78
C ASN A 57 -7.33 9.54 -2.59
N GLY A 58 -7.64 8.82 -1.52
CA GLY A 58 -9.01 8.42 -1.18
C GLY A 58 -9.60 7.26 -2.00
N GLN A 59 -8.87 6.68 -2.96
CA GLN A 59 -9.34 5.53 -3.73
C GLN A 59 -8.59 4.25 -3.31
N ALA A 60 -9.34 3.19 -3.00
CA ALA A 60 -8.77 1.89 -2.66
C ALA A 60 -8.03 1.28 -3.85
N VAL A 61 -6.77 0.92 -3.65
CA VAL A 61 -5.99 0.16 -4.63
C VAL A 61 -6.54 -1.27 -4.65
N GLN A 62 -6.72 -1.82 -5.85
CA GLN A 62 -7.22 -3.18 -6.03
C GLN A 62 -6.07 -4.10 -6.39
N PRO A 63 -5.98 -5.29 -5.80
CA PRO A 63 -5.03 -6.30 -6.22
C PRO A 63 -5.44 -6.88 -7.57
N ALA A 64 -4.49 -7.06 -8.50
CA ALA A 64 -4.77 -7.69 -9.78
C ALA A 64 -5.28 -9.14 -9.63
N ASP A 65 -4.84 -9.85 -8.60
CA ASP A 65 -5.21 -11.24 -8.31
C ASP A 65 -6.45 -11.39 -7.39
N GLY A 66 -7.00 -10.28 -6.88
CA GLY A 66 -8.11 -10.30 -5.92
C GLY A 66 -7.72 -10.64 -4.48
N VAL A 67 -6.45 -10.95 -4.19
CA VAL A 67 -5.99 -11.50 -2.92
C VAL A 67 -5.13 -10.50 -2.16
N ILE A 68 -4.02 -10.05 -2.73
CA ILE A 68 -3.00 -9.26 -2.05
C ILE A 68 -2.50 -8.14 -2.96
N LEU A 69 -2.30 -6.94 -2.40
CA LEU A 69 -1.65 -5.88 -3.14
C LEU A 69 -0.19 -6.27 -3.37
N MET A 70 0.13 -6.54 -4.63
CA MET A 70 1.50 -6.72 -5.08
C MET A 70 2.14 -5.34 -5.31
N PRO A 71 3.48 -5.20 -5.22
CA PRO A 71 4.19 -3.98 -5.58
C PRO A 71 3.77 -3.43 -6.95
N ALA A 72 3.54 -4.32 -7.92
CA ALA A 72 3.04 -3.97 -9.24
C ALA A 72 1.67 -3.25 -9.22
N ASP A 73 0.76 -3.60 -8.31
CA ASP A 73 -0.56 -2.95 -8.20
C ASP A 73 -0.42 -1.50 -7.72
N LEU A 74 0.50 -1.26 -6.78
CA LEU A 74 0.82 0.07 -6.28
C LEU A 74 1.50 0.91 -7.37
N CYS A 75 2.49 0.34 -8.07
CA CYS A 75 3.15 1.03 -9.17
C CYS A 75 2.17 1.37 -10.30
N ALA A 76 1.32 0.44 -10.72
CA ALA A 76 0.30 0.70 -11.75
C ALA A 76 -0.64 1.86 -11.35
N ARG A 77 -1.02 1.92 -10.07
CA ARG A 77 -1.83 3.03 -9.55
C ARG A 77 -1.07 4.35 -9.58
N LEU A 78 0.21 4.35 -9.25
CA LEU A 78 1.06 5.55 -9.27
C LEU A 78 1.36 6.03 -10.68
N THR A 79 1.55 5.12 -11.65
CA THR A 79 1.61 5.45 -13.08
C THR A 79 0.34 6.18 -13.52
N ALA A 80 -0.83 5.70 -13.12
CA ALA A 80 -2.11 6.36 -13.44
C ALA A 80 -2.26 7.75 -12.78
N LEU A 81 -1.53 8.01 -11.70
CA LEU A 81 -1.44 9.33 -11.09
C LEU A 81 -0.44 10.24 -11.82
N GLY A 82 0.47 9.69 -12.62
CA GLY A 82 1.48 10.43 -13.37
C GLY A 82 2.86 10.45 -12.70
N VAL A 83 3.17 9.45 -11.86
CA VAL A 83 4.52 9.27 -11.31
C VAL A 83 5.47 8.76 -12.42
N ASP A 84 6.68 9.30 -12.44
CA ASP A 84 7.72 8.99 -13.42
C ASP A 84 8.24 7.54 -13.30
N ASP A 85 8.46 6.89 -14.44
CA ASP A 85 8.88 5.48 -14.50
C ASP A 85 10.20 5.21 -13.77
N ALA A 86 11.17 6.14 -13.80
CA ALA A 86 12.45 5.93 -13.10
C ALA A 86 12.29 5.99 -11.57
N ILE A 87 11.25 6.67 -11.08
CA ILE A 87 10.88 6.64 -9.65
C ILE A 87 10.17 5.33 -9.34
N LEU A 88 9.28 4.86 -10.23
CA LEU A 88 8.53 3.61 -10.05
C LEU A 88 9.45 2.39 -10.01
N ASP A 89 10.49 2.33 -10.84
CA ASP A 89 11.45 1.21 -10.83
C ASP A 89 12.12 1.08 -9.45
N ARG A 90 12.62 2.20 -8.90
CA ARG A 90 13.26 2.21 -7.56
C ARG A 90 12.26 1.92 -6.44
N LEU A 91 11.01 2.32 -6.62
CA LEU A 91 9.96 2.07 -5.66
C LEU A 91 9.55 0.60 -5.65
N ALA A 92 9.48 -0.05 -6.81
CA ALA A 92 9.15 -1.47 -6.92
C ALA A 92 10.13 -2.32 -6.10
N ASP A 93 11.43 -2.11 -6.27
CA ASP A 93 12.47 -2.79 -5.49
C ASP A 93 12.31 -2.57 -3.98
N ALA A 94 11.96 -1.36 -3.55
CA ALA A 94 11.77 -1.03 -2.14
C ALA A 94 10.49 -1.66 -1.55
N LEU A 95 9.44 -1.82 -2.35
CA LEU A 95 8.19 -2.47 -1.98
C LEU A 95 8.31 -4.01 -1.94
N ASP A 96 9.27 -4.61 -2.64
CA ASP A 96 9.51 -6.05 -2.55
C ASP A 96 9.98 -6.46 -1.14
N ALA A 97 10.80 -5.65 -0.47
CA ALA A 97 11.33 -6.00 0.85
C ALA A 97 10.23 -6.26 1.92
N PRO A 98 9.21 -5.40 2.10
CA PRO A 98 8.07 -5.72 2.97
C PRO A 98 7.28 -6.97 2.54
N LEU A 99 7.11 -7.19 1.24
CA LEU A 99 6.40 -8.37 0.72
C LEU A 99 7.16 -9.65 1.09
N GLU A 100 8.45 -9.69 0.80
CA GLU A 100 9.33 -10.81 1.11
C GLU A 100 9.34 -11.12 2.61
N ARG A 101 9.41 -10.09 3.47
CA ARG A 101 9.31 -10.29 4.94
C ARG A 101 8.00 -10.95 5.34
N MET A 102 6.88 -10.51 4.76
CA MET A 102 5.58 -11.10 5.05
C MET A 102 5.53 -12.57 4.59
N LEU A 103 6.04 -12.87 3.39
CA LEU A 103 6.05 -14.23 2.83
C LEU A 103 7.02 -15.16 3.58
N ALA A 104 8.15 -14.66 4.04
CA ALA A 104 9.13 -15.42 4.83
C ALA A 104 8.63 -15.73 6.26
N GLY A 105 7.69 -14.92 6.78
CA GLY A 105 7.08 -15.10 8.09
C GLY A 105 5.69 -15.77 8.07
N ALA A 106 5.21 -16.21 6.89
CA ALA A 106 3.89 -16.82 6.70
C ALA A 106 3.89 -18.35 6.86
#